data_AF-A0AAE0HET9-F1
#
_entry.id   AF-A0AAE0HET9-F1
#
_cell.length_a   1.000
_cell.length_b   1.000
_cell.length_c   1.000
_cell.angle_alpha   90.00
_cell.angle_beta   90.00
_cell.angle_gamma   90.00
#
_symmetry.space_group_name_H-M   'P 1'
#
loop_
_entity.id
_entity.type
_entity.pdbx_description
1 polymer ?
#
loop_
_entity_poly.entity_id
_entity_poly.type
_entity_poly.pdbx_seq_one_letter_code
_entity_poly.pdbx_strand_id
1 'polypeptide(L)'
;MATVDTILAQPQAAQTQAGGKKTAHEFWSDYLCSMVRPLLEASGAYTPEQQAQQLRFLVDHIAPTLGPLPSEARAKYTMTYVDSPFEPSLNLTGTGKCKVRYSLEVVKPPGGAESPDPFGEKRAREVLLNLAKASGADTKWLTSVMDLFYLTPEETEAMRNKIPTFMPSSLVGFDLDGEKAMMKVYILTMRKAIASGAMSSNQYTVEALRKLEPWGYKIGPGLDVVSDYLANAKYNVTLIFASLDCLDPFKITSARVKTYFHTSSNSFAVARDVMTLGGRLTDETTLKRVEILRSLWPLLRNEKPGEGPDPSDRDAYDAWEKPERITGTPLSGLQYNVELNPSKPGLEMKCYVPLFQHNATAQESEANVEKILRKLQHQWGSDGKYTEAVKAAYASNRISPTFVSFSYSKSKGPYMSSYLPGVLEEGAELKSTNWKYT
;
A
#
# COMPACT_ATOMS: atom_id res chain seq x y z
N MET A 1 -51.96 16.51 7.39
CA MET A 1 -50.98 16.09 8.42
C MET A 1 -50.10 15.02 7.81
N ALA A 2 -48.81 15.32 7.68
CA ALA A 2 -47.65 14.42 7.60
C ALA A 2 -46.55 15.18 6.83
N THR A 3 -45.84 16.00 7.58
CA THR A 3 -44.54 16.56 7.24
C THR A 3 -43.52 15.42 7.10
N VAL A 4 -42.81 15.39 5.98
CA VAL A 4 -41.58 14.62 5.81
C VAL A 4 -40.50 15.64 5.52
N ASP A 5 -39.70 15.92 6.53
CA ASP A 5 -38.53 16.78 6.41
C ASP A 5 -37.40 16.06 5.66
N THR A 6 -36.79 16.85 4.80
CA THR A 6 -35.68 16.53 3.91
C THR A 6 -34.37 16.45 4.68
N ILE A 7 -33.52 15.46 4.41
CA ILE A 7 -32.06 15.64 4.47
C ILE A 7 -31.48 15.11 3.15
N LEU A 8 -31.00 16.05 2.34
CA LEU A 8 -30.50 15.86 1.00
C LEU A 8 -29.15 15.14 1.01
N ALA A 9 -29.04 14.12 0.15
CA ALA A 9 -27.78 13.63 -0.36
C ALA A 9 -27.24 14.60 -1.43
N GLN A 10 -25.94 14.92 -1.39
CA GLN A 10 -25.15 15.31 -2.56
C GLN A 10 -23.71 14.78 -2.44
N PRO A 11 -23.18 14.05 -3.45
CA PRO A 11 -21.75 13.98 -3.69
C PRO A 11 -21.32 15.29 -4.35
N GLN A 12 -20.42 16.05 -3.72
CA GLN A 12 -19.86 17.27 -4.29
C GLN A 12 -18.40 17.04 -4.66
N ALA A 13 -18.18 16.53 -5.86
CA ALA A 13 -16.97 16.81 -6.62
C ALA A 13 -17.41 17.54 -7.91
N ALA A 14 -16.93 18.77 -8.08
CA ALA A 14 -17.12 19.62 -9.26
C ALA A 14 -18.57 20.07 -9.60
N GLN A 15 -19.07 21.05 -8.84
CA GLN A 15 -19.69 22.31 -9.32
C GLN A 15 -20.71 22.84 -8.29
N THR A 16 -20.27 23.77 -7.45
CA THR A 16 -21.15 24.75 -6.80
C THR A 16 -20.39 26.04 -6.55
N GLN A 17 -20.71 27.06 -7.35
CA GLN A 17 -20.56 28.45 -6.93
C GLN A 17 -21.69 28.76 -5.95
N ALA A 18 -21.38 28.87 -4.66
CA ALA A 18 -21.98 29.75 -3.63
C ALA A 18 -21.63 29.22 -2.23
N GLY A 19 -20.47 29.61 -1.71
CA GLY A 19 -19.96 29.26 -0.37
C GLY A 19 -18.48 29.63 -0.31
N GLY A 20 -18.00 30.20 0.78
CA GLY A 20 -16.61 30.69 0.89
C GLY A 20 -15.58 29.64 0.43
N LYS A 21 -14.47 30.09 -0.18
CA LYS A 21 -13.38 29.21 -0.60
C LYS A 21 -12.86 28.44 0.63
N LYS A 22 -13.07 27.13 0.67
CA LYS A 22 -12.47 26.26 1.70
C LYS A 22 -10.96 26.44 1.70
N THR A 23 -10.37 26.50 2.88
CA THR A 23 -8.92 26.38 3.04
C THR A 23 -8.46 24.95 2.68
N ALA A 24 -7.17 24.79 2.38
CA ALA A 24 -6.61 23.45 2.14
C ALA A 24 -6.83 22.51 3.33
N HIS A 25 -6.71 23.02 4.56
CA HIS A 25 -6.94 22.24 5.78
C HIS A 25 -8.38 21.73 5.88
N GLU A 26 -9.38 22.59 5.63
CA GLU A 26 -10.79 22.20 5.64
C GLU A 26 -11.10 21.17 4.55
N PHE A 27 -10.61 21.40 3.33
CA PHE A 27 -10.80 20.47 2.22
C PHE A 27 -10.22 19.09 2.55
N TRP A 28 -8.96 19.03 2.97
CA TRP A 28 -8.31 17.75 3.29
C TRP A 28 -8.94 17.06 4.49
N SER A 29 -9.37 17.82 5.49
CA SER A 29 -10.09 17.28 6.65
C SER A 29 -11.38 16.59 6.24
N ASP A 30 -12.22 17.25 5.43
CA ASP A 30 -13.46 16.67 4.90
C ASP A 30 -13.17 15.44 4.04
N TYR A 31 -12.20 15.54 3.13
CA TYR A 31 -11.80 14.45 2.25
C TYR A 31 -11.42 13.21 3.05
N LEU A 32 -10.48 13.33 3.99
CA LEU A 32 -10.00 12.22 4.82
C LEU A 32 -11.11 11.61 5.67
N CYS A 33 -11.90 12.46 6.36
CA CYS A 33 -12.92 12.01 7.29
C CYS A 33 -14.10 11.34 6.57
N SER A 34 -14.45 11.81 5.36
CA SER A 34 -15.55 11.24 4.58
C SER A 34 -15.34 9.76 4.24
N MET A 35 -14.08 9.35 4.03
CA MET A 35 -13.73 7.97 3.75
C MET A 35 -13.51 7.14 5.02
N VAL A 36 -12.80 7.69 6.02
CA VAL A 36 -12.40 6.90 7.19
C VAL A 36 -13.55 6.66 8.16
N ARG A 37 -14.44 7.64 8.37
CA ARG A 37 -15.55 7.52 9.33
C ARG A 37 -16.45 6.31 9.01
N PRO A 38 -16.99 6.14 7.79
CA PRO A 38 -17.87 5.02 7.49
C PRO A 38 -17.16 3.66 7.59
N LEU A 39 -15.86 3.60 7.28
CA LEU A 39 -15.08 2.38 7.42
C LEU A 39 -14.88 1.98 8.90
N LEU A 40 -14.66 2.96 9.79
CA LEU A 40 -14.55 2.72 11.23
C LEU A 40 -15.88 2.22 11.82
N GLU A 41 -16.99 2.82 11.39
CA GLU A 41 -18.34 2.40 11.79
C GLU A 41 -18.64 0.97 11.30
N ALA A 42 -18.43 0.69 10.02
CA ALA A 42 -18.67 -0.63 9.42
C ALA A 42 -17.77 -1.73 10.00
N SER A 43 -16.55 -1.37 10.42
CA SER A 43 -15.61 -2.26 11.12
C SER A 43 -16.21 -2.88 12.38
N GLY A 44 -16.95 -2.09 13.18
CA GLY A 44 -17.45 -2.50 14.49
C GLY A 44 -16.36 -2.79 15.52
N ALA A 45 -15.10 -2.40 15.24
CA ALA A 45 -13.97 -2.60 16.14
C ALA A 45 -13.68 -1.40 17.05
N TYR A 46 -14.26 -0.24 16.78
CA TYR A 46 -13.94 1.03 17.45
C TYR A 46 -15.18 1.60 18.16
N THR A 47 -15.03 2.00 19.42
CA THR A 47 -16.09 2.75 20.15
C THR A 47 -16.28 4.14 19.56
N PRO A 48 -17.41 4.83 19.79
CA PRO A 48 -17.61 6.20 19.29
C PRO A 48 -16.49 7.17 19.69
N GLU A 49 -15.94 7.02 20.90
CA GLU A 49 -14.83 7.85 21.40
C GLU A 49 -13.55 7.57 20.62
N GLN A 50 -13.24 6.29 20.38
CA GLN A 50 -12.09 5.90 19.57
C GLN A 50 -12.25 6.38 18.12
N GLN A 51 -13.45 6.31 17.55
CA GLN A 51 -13.72 6.86 16.23
C GLN A 51 -13.44 8.37 16.19
N ALA A 52 -13.96 9.11 17.17
CA ALA A 52 -13.73 10.56 17.26
C ALA A 52 -12.24 10.91 17.38
N GLN A 53 -11.47 10.16 18.18
CA GLN A 53 -10.02 10.36 18.32
C GLN A 53 -9.26 10.07 17.01
N GLN A 54 -9.61 8.99 16.32
CA GLN A 54 -8.96 8.65 15.04
C GLN A 54 -9.24 9.71 13.97
N LEU A 55 -10.47 10.21 13.91
CA LEU A 55 -10.83 11.30 12.99
C LEU A 55 -10.14 12.62 13.37
N ARG A 56 -10.01 12.91 14.67
CA ARG A 56 -9.25 14.05 15.13
C ARG A 56 -7.78 13.97 14.72
N PHE A 57 -7.16 12.79 14.81
CA PHE A 57 -5.78 12.61 14.34
C PHE A 57 -5.63 12.91 12.84
N LEU A 58 -6.62 12.54 12.01
CA LEU A 58 -6.62 12.91 10.58
C LEU A 58 -6.67 14.43 10.39
N VAL A 59 -7.57 15.12 11.10
CA VAL A 59 -7.75 16.57 10.98
C VAL A 59 -6.53 17.34 11.51
N ASP A 60 -6.05 17.00 12.69
CA ASP A 60 -5.05 17.79 13.40
C ASP A 60 -3.62 17.50 12.89
N HIS A 61 -3.38 16.30 12.34
CA HIS A 61 -2.01 15.88 12.01
C HIS A 61 -1.82 15.40 10.56
N ILE A 62 -2.81 14.79 9.92
CA ILE A 62 -2.65 14.32 8.53
C ILE A 62 -3.02 15.40 7.52
N ALA A 63 -4.19 16.03 7.64
CA ALA A 63 -4.68 17.04 6.70
C ALA A 63 -3.67 18.17 6.41
N PRO A 64 -2.94 18.73 7.41
CA PRO A 64 -1.94 19.78 7.16
C PRO A 64 -0.74 19.32 6.32
N THR A 65 -0.53 18.01 6.18
CA THR A 65 0.62 17.45 5.45
C THR A 65 0.34 17.23 3.97
N LEU A 66 -0.94 17.26 3.56
CA LEU A 66 -1.39 16.95 2.19
C LEU A 66 -1.27 18.12 1.20
N GLY A 67 -0.69 19.23 1.65
CA GLY A 67 -0.27 20.32 0.77
C GLY A 67 -1.44 21.16 0.26
N PRO A 68 -1.29 21.80 -0.91
CA PRO A 68 -2.25 22.75 -1.45
C PRO A 68 -3.57 22.08 -1.87
N LEU A 69 -4.57 22.89 -2.23
CA LEU A 69 -5.84 22.37 -2.75
C LEU A 69 -5.61 21.61 -4.07
N PRO A 70 -6.46 20.62 -4.43
CA PRO A 70 -6.33 19.92 -5.70
C PRO A 70 -6.38 20.83 -6.94
N SER A 71 -7.06 21.98 -6.84
CA SER A 71 -7.16 22.99 -7.89
C SER A 71 -5.92 23.89 -8.02
N GLU A 72 -4.96 23.79 -7.10
CA GLU A 72 -3.73 24.58 -7.10
C GLU A 72 -2.57 23.78 -7.69
N ALA A 73 -1.51 24.49 -8.13
CA ALA A 73 -0.34 23.85 -8.72
C ALA A 73 0.37 22.93 -7.71
N ARG A 74 0.45 21.64 -8.03
CA ARG A 74 1.13 20.62 -7.21
C ARG A 74 1.73 19.50 -8.04
N ALA A 75 2.61 18.73 -7.43
CA ALA A 75 3.00 17.43 -7.99
C ALA A 75 1.80 16.47 -7.98
N LYS A 76 1.71 15.60 -8.99
CA LYS A 76 0.75 14.50 -9.00
C LYS A 76 1.15 13.44 -7.97
N TYR A 77 0.14 12.83 -7.36
CA TYR A 77 0.33 11.66 -6.50
C TYR A 77 0.52 10.42 -7.35
N THR A 78 1.32 9.49 -6.84
CA THR A 78 1.83 8.32 -7.55
C THR A 78 1.71 7.03 -6.74
N MET A 79 1.30 7.11 -5.48
CA MET A 79 1.04 5.95 -4.62
C MET A 79 -0.08 5.06 -5.14
N THR A 80 -1.13 5.64 -5.74
CA THR A 80 -2.30 4.89 -6.23
C THR A 80 -2.42 5.01 -7.75
N TYR A 81 -3.31 4.21 -8.35
CA TYR A 81 -3.58 4.28 -9.79
C TYR A 81 -4.51 5.46 -10.18
N VAL A 82 -4.83 6.31 -9.21
CA VAL A 82 -5.50 7.59 -9.39
C VAL A 82 -4.67 8.69 -8.73
N ASP A 83 -4.91 9.94 -9.10
CA ASP A 83 -4.22 11.08 -8.48
C ASP A 83 -4.77 11.34 -7.08
N SER A 84 -4.33 10.53 -6.11
CA SER A 84 -4.76 10.58 -4.72
C SER A 84 -3.59 10.39 -3.75
N PRO A 85 -3.49 11.24 -2.71
CA PRO A 85 -2.46 11.09 -1.70
C PRO A 85 -2.82 10.07 -0.63
N PHE A 86 -4.04 9.53 -0.62
CA PHE A 86 -4.57 8.83 0.55
C PHE A 86 -5.33 7.56 0.16
N GLU A 87 -4.99 6.47 0.84
CA GLU A 87 -5.56 5.15 0.57
C GLU A 87 -5.91 4.45 1.88
N PRO A 88 -7.18 4.53 2.33
CA PRO A 88 -7.72 3.66 3.36
C PRO A 88 -7.61 2.19 2.96
N SER A 89 -7.53 1.31 3.96
CA SER A 89 -7.63 -0.12 3.73
C SER A 89 -8.32 -0.83 4.87
N LEU A 90 -9.04 -1.89 4.52
CA LEU A 90 -9.66 -2.81 5.47
C LEU A 90 -8.75 -4.02 5.63
N ASN A 91 -8.30 -4.32 6.86
CA ASN A 91 -7.60 -5.55 7.18
C ASN A 91 -8.61 -6.59 7.70
N LEU A 92 -8.82 -7.62 6.89
CA LEU A 92 -9.84 -8.65 7.02
C LEU A 92 -9.12 -9.95 7.41
N THR A 93 -9.03 -10.20 8.71
CA THR A 93 -8.30 -11.32 9.31
C THR A 93 -9.25 -12.46 9.66
N GLY A 94 -8.85 -13.71 9.40
CA GLY A 94 -9.64 -14.89 9.76
C GLY A 94 -9.94 -14.99 11.26
N THR A 95 -9.08 -14.40 12.09
CA THR A 95 -9.28 -14.24 13.54
C THR A 95 -9.36 -12.75 13.90
N GLY A 96 -10.31 -12.37 14.75
CA GLY A 96 -10.44 -11.00 15.26
C GLY A 96 -11.40 -10.11 14.46
N LYS A 97 -11.43 -8.81 14.79
CA LYS A 97 -12.27 -7.83 14.11
C LYS A 97 -11.54 -7.20 12.93
N CYS A 98 -12.29 -6.79 11.92
CA CYS A 98 -11.78 -6.01 10.80
C CYS A 98 -11.17 -4.70 11.31
N LYS A 99 -9.91 -4.41 10.95
CA LYS A 99 -9.22 -3.17 11.34
C LYS A 99 -9.12 -2.22 10.16
N VAL A 100 -9.36 -0.94 10.44
CA VAL A 100 -9.12 0.14 9.47
C VAL A 100 -7.66 0.55 9.54
N ARG A 101 -7.07 0.83 8.39
CA ARG A 101 -5.72 1.39 8.24
C ARG A 101 -5.77 2.43 7.13
N TYR A 102 -4.77 3.27 7.03
CA TYR A 102 -4.60 4.12 5.86
C TYR A 102 -3.12 4.35 5.56
N SER A 103 -2.81 4.58 4.30
CA SER A 103 -1.50 5.08 3.85
C SER A 103 -1.65 6.41 3.13
N LEU A 104 -0.60 7.22 3.19
CA LEU A 104 -0.47 8.43 2.43
C LEU A 104 0.89 8.58 1.77
N GLU A 105 0.89 9.24 0.61
CA GLU A 105 2.10 9.74 -0.02
C GLU A 105 2.52 11.06 0.63
N VAL A 106 3.79 11.19 0.99
CA VAL A 106 4.30 12.47 1.47
C VAL A 106 4.44 13.43 0.29
N VAL A 107 3.72 14.55 0.37
CA VAL A 107 3.65 15.55 -0.70
C VAL A 107 5.03 16.11 -1.00
N LYS A 108 5.41 16.04 -2.28
CA LYS A 108 6.65 16.63 -2.77
C LYS A 108 6.48 18.12 -3.05
N PRO A 109 7.55 18.92 -2.89
CA PRO A 109 7.55 20.30 -3.36
C PRO A 109 7.27 20.38 -4.87
N PRO A 110 6.59 21.44 -5.36
CA PRO A 110 6.42 21.67 -6.79
C PRO A 110 7.77 22.02 -7.44
N GLY A 111 7.83 21.96 -8.78
CA GLY A 111 9.01 22.37 -9.56
C GLY A 111 9.91 21.23 -10.04
N GLY A 112 9.69 19.99 -9.59
CA GLY A 112 10.42 18.82 -10.10
C GLY A 112 11.93 18.98 -10.01
N ALA A 113 12.64 18.79 -11.11
CA ALA A 113 14.10 18.92 -11.16
C ALA A 113 14.60 20.34 -10.85
N GLU A 114 13.78 21.39 -10.94
CA GLU A 114 14.18 22.77 -10.59
C GLU A 114 13.97 23.10 -9.10
N SER A 115 13.28 22.23 -8.35
CA SER A 115 13.05 22.40 -6.91
C SER A 115 14.36 22.28 -6.12
N PRO A 116 14.59 23.04 -5.03
CA PRO A 116 15.71 22.80 -4.12
C PRO A 116 15.65 21.43 -3.41
N ASP A 117 14.49 20.75 -3.45
CA ASP A 117 14.28 19.38 -2.99
C ASP A 117 13.55 18.59 -4.09
N PRO A 118 14.28 18.19 -5.17
CA PRO A 118 13.67 17.65 -6.39
C PRO A 118 13.04 16.26 -6.20
N PHE A 119 13.50 15.53 -5.19
CA PHE A 119 12.99 14.19 -4.85
C PHE A 119 12.03 14.21 -3.66
N GLY A 120 11.87 15.35 -2.98
CA GLY A 120 10.98 15.50 -1.83
C GLY A 120 11.45 14.80 -0.56
N GLU A 121 12.74 14.50 -0.44
CA GLU A 121 13.32 13.70 0.65
C GLU A 121 13.55 14.57 1.90
N LYS A 122 13.89 15.86 1.71
CA LYS A 122 13.98 16.81 2.82
C LYS A 122 12.59 17.03 3.42
N ARG A 123 11.59 17.32 2.58
CA ARG A 123 10.20 17.45 3.02
C ARG A 123 9.69 16.18 3.69
N ALA A 124 10.01 15.01 3.14
CA ALA A 124 9.61 13.74 3.74
C ALA A 124 10.20 13.53 5.13
N ARG A 125 11.49 13.83 5.34
CA ARG A 125 12.11 13.75 6.66
C ARG A 125 11.38 14.61 7.69
N GLU A 126 11.07 15.86 7.37
CA GLU A 126 10.35 16.77 8.26
C GLU A 126 8.95 16.26 8.61
N VAL A 127 8.17 15.86 7.60
CA VAL A 127 6.79 15.37 7.79
C VAL A 127 6.77 14.09 8.60
N LEU A 128 7.61 13.11 8.27
CA LEU A 128 7.64 11.82 8.96
C LEU A 128 8.03 11.96 10.44
N LEU A 129 9.01 12.81 10.77
CA LEU A 129 9.40 13.05 12.17
C LEU A 129 8.29 13.78 12.96
N ASN A 130 7.58 14.72 12.33
CA ASN A 130 6.43 15.39 12.95
C ASN A 130 5.27 14.42 13.20
N LEU A 131 4.97 13.54 12.25
CA LEU A 131 3.95 12.50 12.40
C LEU A 131 4.35 11.45 13.44
N ALA A 132 5.63 11.09 13.54
CA ALA A 132 6.13 10.21 14.58
C ALA A 132 5.92 10.83 15.97
N LYS A 133 6.24 12.12 16.13
CA LYS A 133 5.97 12.86 17.36
C LYS A 133 4.47 12.88 17.70
N ALA A 134 3.60 13.16 16.72
CA ALA A 134 2.16 13.24 16.93
C ALA A 134 1.52 11.89 17.31
N SER A 135 2.02 10.79 16.74
CA SER A 135 1.53 9.42 17.00
C SER A 135 2.21 8.72 18.18
N GLY A 136 3.28 9.30 18.73
CA GLY A 136 4.11 8.65 19.75
C GLY A 136 4.96 7.50 19.20
N ALA A 137 5.23 7.47 17.89
CA ALA A 137 6.03 6.45 17.25
C ALA A 137 7.52 6.57 17.61
N ASP A 138 8.23 5.45 17.64
CA ASP A 138 9.68 5.43 17.86
C ASP A 138 10.42 5.79 16.57
N THR A 139 11.44 6.62 16.69
CA THR A 139 12.15 7.19 15.55
C THR A 139 13.47 6.51 15.23
N LYS A 140 13.96 5.53 16.01
CA LYS A 140 15.33 4.99 15.83
C LYS A 140 15.51 4.34 14.45
N TRP A 141 14.63 3.39 14.12
CA TRP A 141 14.64 2.79 12.78
C TRP A 141 14.24 3.78 11.71
N LEU A 142 13.30 4.70 12.00
CA LEU A 142 12.86 5.71 11.04
C LEU A 142 14.04 6.60 10.59
N THR A 143 14.83 7.14 11.51
CA THR A 143 16.00 7.96 11.15
C THR A 143 17.05 7.15 10.43
N SER A 144 17.34 5.93 10.93
CA SER A 144 18.35 5.07 10.30
C SER A 144 17.99 4.70 8.86
N VAL A 145 16.72 4.33 8.58
CA VAL A 145 16.31 3.98 7.20
C VAL A 145 16.35 5.17 6.26
N MET A 146 16.01 6.38 6.74
CA MET A 146 16.11 7.59 5.94
C MET A 146 17.58 7.90 5.61
N ASP A 147 18.50 7.71 6.54
CA ASP A 147 19.93 7.94 6.29
C ASP A 147 20.54 6.91 5.32
N LEU A 148 20.01 5.67 5.33
CA LEU A 148 20.45 4.60 4.43
C LEU A 148 19.96 4.78 2.98
N PHE A 149 18.79 5.38 2.78
CA PHE A 149 18.10 5.39 1.47
C PHE A 149 17.77 6.77 0.92
N TYR A 150 17.87 7.85 1.68
CA TYR A 150 17.82 9.20 1.09
C TYR A 150 19.18 9.59 0.53
N LEU A 151 19.13 10.41 -0.51
CA LEU A 151 20.30 10.99 -1.12
C LEU A 151 20.89 12.07 -0.19
N THR A 152 22.20 12.13 -0.16
CA THR A 152 22.95 13.29 0.34
C THR A 152 22.72 14.49 -0.58
N PRO A 153 23.03 15.72 -0.12
CA PRO A 153 22.97 16.90 -0.99
C PRO A 153 23.78 16.74 -2.28
N GLU A 154 24.97 16.16 -2.18
CA GLU A 154 25.87 15.93 -3.32
C GLU A 154 25.29 14.91 -4.31
N GLU A 155 24.76 13.80 -3.82
CA GLU A 155 24.08 12.80 -4.66
C GLU A 155 22.80 13.36 -5.28
N THR A 156 22.05 14.18 -4.53
CA THR A 156 20.83 14.84 -5.03
C THR A 156 21.16 15.69 -6.25
N GLU A 157 22.20 16.52 -6.16
CA GLU A 157 22.61 17.36 -7.27
C GLU A 157 23.13 16.54 -8.45
N ALA A 158 23.92 15.49 -8.17
CA ALA A 158 24.43 14.60 -9.21
C ALA A 158 23.33 13.81 -9.95
N MET A 159 22.18 13.58 -9.31
CA MET A 159 21.08 12.76 -9.83
C MET A 159 19.86 13.55 -10.31
N ARG A 160 19.72 14.83 -9.96
CA ARG A 160 18.58 15.72 -10.26
C ARG A 160 18.02 15.56 -11.68
N ASN A 161 18.90 15.43 -12.68
CA ASN A 161 18.55 15.31 -14.10
C ASN A 161 18.76 13.91 -14.69
N LYS A 162 19.08 12.92 -13.85
CA LYS A 162 19.40 11.53 -14.27
C LYS A 162 18.36 10.51 -13.84
N ILE A 163 17.59 10.81 -12.79
CA ILE A 163 16.56 9.91 -12.29
C ILE A 163 15.19 10.59 -12.24
N PRO A 164 14.09 9.85 -12.42
CA PRO A 164 12.76 10.45 -12.41
C PRO A 164 12.39 11.09 -11.05
N THR A 165 11.93 12.33 -11.10
CA THR A 165 11.42 13.09 -9.94
C THR A 165 9.96 12.75 -9.61
N PHE A 166 9.26 12.04 -10.50
CA PHE A 166 7.85 11.69 -10.30
C PHE A 166 7.63 10.65 -9.20
N MET A 167 8.63 9.82 -8.84
CA MET A 167 8.41 8.76 -7.85
C MET A 167 8.15 9.35 -6.46
N PRO A 168 7.45 8.67 -5.55
CA PRO A 168 7.25 9.17 -4.19
C PRO A 168 8.59 9.11 -3.43
N SER A 169 8.90 10.10 -2.59
CA SER A 169 10.04 9.97 -1.64
C SER A 169 9.74 8.94 -0.57
N SER A 170 8.54 9.03 -0.01
CA SER A 170 8.10 8.16 1.07
C SER A 170 6.60 8.03 1.09
N LEU A 171 6.16 6.87 1.56
CA LEU A 171 4.81 6.66 2.01
C LEU A 171 4.83 6.47 3.52
N VAL A 172 3.74 6.84 4.18
CA VAL A 172 3.52 6.56 5.61
C VAL A 172 2.15 5.92 5.78
N GLY A 173 2.06 4.92 6.65
CA GLY A 173 0.81 4.26 6.96
C GLY A 173 0.53 4.22 8.45
N PHE A 174 -0.73 4.08 8.80
CA PHE A 174 -1.19 3.96 10.18
C PHE A 174 -2.11 2.76 10.32
N ASP A 175 -1.73 1.81 11.17
CA ASP A 175 -2.61 0.75 11.63
C ASP A 175 -3.41 1.27 12.83
N LEU A 176 -4.74 1.29 12.74
CA LEU A 176 -5.58 1.82 13.81
C LEU A 176 -5.92 0.72 14.82
N ASP A 177 -5.60 0.94 16.08
CA ASP A 177 -5.88 0.00 17.17
C ASP A 177 -6.49 0.73 18.37
N GLY A 178 -7.81 0.67 18.48
CA GLY A 178 -8.57 1.49 19.42
C GLY A 178 -8.30 2.97 19.16
N GLU A 179 -7.76 3.66 20.16
CA GLU A 179 -7.38 5.08 20.11
C GLU A 179 -6.02 5.35 19.44
N LYS A 180 -5.20 4.31 19.24
CA LYS A 180 -3.81 4.48 18.78
C LYS A 180 -3.72 4.39 17.26
N ALA A 181 -2.95 5.30 16.66
CA ALA A 181 -2.57 5.28 15.26
C ALA A 181 -1.11 4.79 15.15
N MET A 182 -0.92 3.51 14.86
CA MET A 182 0.41 2.88 14.86
C MET A 182 1.14 3.16 13.54
N MET A 183 2.12 4.06 13.58
CA MET A 183 2.84 4.52 12.39
C MET A 183 3.74 3.44 11.78
N LYS A 184 3.78 3.43 10.45
CA LYS A 184 4.70 2.68 9.60
C LYS A 184 5.21 3.58 8.49
N VAL A 185 6.41 3.31 7.99
CA VAL A 185 7.00 4.05 6.86
C VAL A 185 7.33 3.10 5.72
N TYR A 186 7.37 3.63 4.51
CA TYR A 186 7.84 2.96 3.29
C TYR A 186 8.78 3.93 2.55
N ILE A 187 10.05 3.55 2.44
CA ILE A 187 11.09 4.35 1.80
C ILE A 187 11.49 3.68 0.48
N LEU A 188 11.48 4.46 -0.59
CA LEU A 188 11.90 3.99 -1.92
C LEU A 188 13.40 3.71 -1.91
N THR A 189 13.81 2.49 -2.26
CA THR A 189 15.23 2.07 -2.13
C THR A 189 16.05 2.31 -3.40
N MET A 190 15.38 2.35 -4.55
CA MET A 190 16.03 2.35 -5.86
C MET A 190 16.87 3.61 -6.14
N ARG A 191 16.46 4.79 -5.67
CA ARG A 191 17.17 6.04 -5.98
C ARG A 191 18.60 6.04 -5.45
N LYS A 192 18.75 5.67 -4.18
CA LYS A 192 20.06 5.58 -3.54
C LYS A 192 20.94 4.52 -4.18
N ALA A 193 20.37 3.39 -4.56
CA ALA A 193 21.10 2.37 -5.31
C ALA A 193 21.64 2.91 -6.64
N ILE A 194 20.81 3.62 -7.42
CA ILE A 194 21.24 4.25 -8.68
C ILE A 194 22.34 5.29 -8.42
N ALA A 195 22.17 6.15 -7.42
CA ALA A 195 23.15 7.18 -7.07
C ALA A 195 24.50 6.59 -6.64
N SER A 196 24.50 5.44 -5.96
CA SER A 196 25.71 4.76 -5.50
C SER A 196 26.55 4.18 -6.65
N GLY A 197 25.92 3.86 -7.80
CA GLY A 197 26.57 3.35 -9.01
C GLY A 197 27.29 1.99 -8.91
N ALA A 198 27.45 1.43 -7.71
CA ALA A 198 28.30 0.27 -7.45
C ALA A 198 27.55 -1.07 -7.36
N MET A 199 26.23 -1.03 -7.15
CA MET A 199 25.41 -2.22 -6.86
C MET A 199 24.07 -2.16 -7.58
N SER A 200 23.48 -3.32 -7.87
CA SER A 200 22.07 -3.39 -8.26
C SER A 200 21.17 -2.89 -7.11
N SER A 201 19.95 -2.44 -7.43
CA SER A 201 18.97 -2.02 -6.41
C SER A 201 18.75 -3.09 -5.34
N ASN A 202 18.70 -4.36 -5.77
CA ASN A 202 18.52 -5.51 -4.90
C ASN A 202 19.68 -5.67 -3.91
N GLN A 203 20.91 -5.69 -4.42
CA GLN A 203 22.12 -5.81 -3.59
C GLN A 203 22.24 -4.64 -2.62
N TYR A 204 22.08 -3.40 -3.12
CA TYR A 204 22.16 -2.22 -2.26
C TYR A 204 21.11 -2.27 -1.14
N THR A 205 19.86 -2.61 -1.46
CA THR A 205 18.78 -2.68 -0.46
C THR A 205 19.09 -3.70 0.64
N VAL A 206 19.55 -4.90 0.27
CA VAL A 206 19.92 -5.95 1.23
C VAL A 206 21.08 -5.48 2.13
N GLU A 207 22.16 -4.97 1.54
CA GLU A 207 23.33 -4.51 2.30
C GLU A 207 23.03 -3.31 3.20
N ALA A 208 22.18 -2.39 2.74
CA ALA A 208 21.74 -1.24 3.53
C ALA A 208 20.91 -1.70 4.74
N LEU A 209 19.97 -2.63 4.57
CA LEU A 209 19.16 -3.13 5.68
C LEU A 209 19.98 -3.89 6.73
N ARG A 210 21.10 -4.54 6.37
CA ARG A 210 22.03 -5.12 7.36
C ARG A 210 22.64 -4.05 8.28
N LYS A 211 22.76 -2.81 7.80
CA LYS A 211 23.28 -1.64 8.52
C LYS A 211 22.21 -0.82 9.23
N LEU A 212 20.94 -1.29 9.22
CA LEU A 212 19.87 -0.62 9.96
C LEU A 212 20.21 -0.58 11.45
N GLU A 213 20.08 0.59 12.07
CA GLU A 213 20.34 0.76 13.49
C GLU A 213 19.04 1.10 14.25
N PRO A 214 18.76 0.45 15.38
CA PRO A 214 19.48 -0.70 15.95
C PRO A 214 19.20 -2.03 15.22
N TRP A 215 20.06 -3.02 15.42
CA TRP A 215 19.77 -4.45 15.17
C TRP A 215 19.58 -4.92 13.73
N GLY A 216 20.06 -4.19 12.73
CA GLY A 216 20.15 -4.66 11.35
C GLY A 216 20.87 -6.01 11.24
N TYR A 217 21.89 -6.24 12.06
CA TYR A 217 22.59 -7.53 12.13
C TYR A 217 21.67 -8.70 12.54
N LYS A 218 20.62 -8.48 13.34
CA LYS A 218 19.70 -9.55 13.78
C LYS A 218 18.78 -10.04 12.67
N ILE A 219 18.49 -9.19 11.68
CA ILE A 219 17.70 -9.58 10.50
C ILE A 219 18.59 -10.11 9.36
N GLY A 220 19.91 -10.08 9.54
CA GLY A 220 20.92 -10.59 8.59
C GLY A 220 20.62 -11.99 8.06
N PRO A 221 20.36 -13.00 8.92
CA PRO A 221 20.06 -14.36 8.44
C PRO A 221 18.84 -14.44 7.52
N GLY A 222 17.81 -13.63 7.77
CA GLY A 222 16.65 -13.55 6.88
C GLY A 222 16.98 -12.85 5.55
N LEU A 223 17.82 -11.82 5.61
CA LEU A 223 18.33 -11.13 4.44
C LEU A 223 19.24 -12.02 3.59
N ASP A 224 19.96 -12.98 4.19
CA ASP A 224 20.79 -13.94 3.45
C ASP A 224 19.92 -14.86 2.58
N VAL A 225 18.78 -15.32 3.09
CA VAL A 225 17.80 -16.11 2.30
C VAL A 225 17.23 -15.28 1.14
N VAL A 226 16.91 -14.01 1.40
CA VAL A 226 16.42 -13.09 0.36
C VAL A 226 17.51 -12.82 -0.69
N SER A 227 18.74 -12.58 -0.25
CA SER A 227 19.89 -12.34 -1.13
C SER A 227 20.17 -13.54 -2.03
N ASP A 228 20.17 -14.75 -1.46
CA ASP A 228 20.39 -15.99 -2.21
C ASP A 228 19.26 -16.24 -3.23
N TYR A 229 18.01 -15.94 -2.88
CA TYR A 229 16.90 -15.96 -3.85
C TYR A 229 17.13 -15.00 -5.01
N LEU A 230 17.42 -13.73 -4.71
CA LEU A 230 17.59 -12.69 -5.74
C LEU A 230 18.78 -12.95 -6.65
N ALA A 231 19.86 -13.55 -6.14
CA ALA A 231 21.02 -13.96 -6.94
C ALA A 231 20.72 -15.09 -7.93
N ASN A 232 19.70 -15.91 -7.65
CA ASN A 232 19.33 -17.09 -8.42
C ASN A 232 17.88 -17.04 -8.94
N ALA A 233 17.29 -15.83 -9.03
CA ALA A 233 15.88 -15.68 -9.33
C ALA A 233 15.59 -16.14 -10.76
N LYS A 234 14.59 -17.03 -10.91
CA LYS A 234 14.12 -17.49 -12.23
C LYS A 234 13.45 -16.37 -13.02
N TYR A 235 12.86 -15.41 -12.32
CA TYR A 235 12.11 -14.30 -12.88
C TYR A 235 12.78 -12.97 -12.52
N ASN A 236 12.48 -11.91 -13.27
CA ASN A 236 12.95 -10.57 -12.93
C ASN A 236 12.19 -10.07 -11.69
N VAL A 237 12.91 -9.92 -10.58
CA VAL A 237 12.37 -9.48 -9.29
C VAL A 237 13.19 -8.28 -8.80
N THR A 238 12.51 -7.16 -8.52
CA THR A 238 13.15 -5.93 -8.04
C THR A 238 12.68 -5.57 -6.63
N LEU A 239 13.62 -5.22 -5.75
CA LEU A 239 13.32 -4.60 -4.46
C LEU A 239 13.03 -3.10 -4.66
N ILE A 240 11.83 -2.69 -4.27
CA ILE A 240 11.30 -1.34 -4.53
C ILE A 240 11.15 -0.50 -3.26
N PHE A 241 10.85 -1.11 -2.10
CA PHE A 241 10.68 -0.38 -0.84
C PHE A 241 11.31 -1.10 0.34
N ALA A 242 11.84 -0.33 1.28
CA ALA A 242 12.07 -0.74 2.66
C ALA A 242 10.94 -0.17 3.53
N SER A 243 10.38 -0.97 4.42
CA SER A 243 9.31 -0.56 5.32
C SER A 243 9.55 -1.01 6.74
N LEU A 244 9.06 -0.24 7.70
CA LEU A 244 9.28 -0.46 9.11
C LEU A 244 7.98 -0.25 9.89
N ASP A 245 7.79 -1.03 10.93
CA ASP A 245 6.93 -0.63 12.05
C ASP A 245 7.71 0.40 12.89
N CYS A 246 7.22 1.64 13.04
CA CYS A 246 7.88 2.70 13.83
C CYS A 246 7.66 2.48 15.34
N LEU A 247 8.12 1.33 15.83
CA LEU A 247 7.99 0.85 17.21
C LEU A 247 9.37 0.70 17.83
N ASP A 248 9.47 0.90 19.15
CA ASP A 248 10.73 0.70 19.87
C ASP A 248 11.12 -0.79 19.80
N PRO A 249 12.15 -1.16 19.01
CA PRO A 249 12.48 -2.56 18.82
C PRO A 249 12.99 -3.21 20.11
N PHE A 250 13.54 -2.42 21.05
CA PHE A 250 14.00 -2.93 22.35
C PHE A 250 12.85 -3.39 23.26
N LYS A 251 11.65 -2.86 23.05
CA LYS A 251 10.48 -3.14 23.90
C LYS A 251 9.42 -3.98 23.20
N ILE A 252 9.31 -3.84 21.88
CA ILE A 252 8.22 -4.43 21.10
C ILE A 252 8.78 -5.54 20.21
N THR A 253 8.69 -6.78 20.69
CA THR A 253 9.19 -7.97 19.98
C THR A 253 8.45 -8.24 18.66
N SER A 254 7.27 -7.66 18.46
CA SER A 254 6.52 -7.74 17.21
C SER A 254 6.93 -6.70 16.16
N ALA A 255 7.87 -5.80 16.46
CA ALA A 255 8.37 -4.81 15.51
C ALA A 255 9.09 -5.50 14.34
N ARG A 256 8.80 -5.06 13.12
CA ARG A 256 9.30 -5.71 11.89
C ARG A 256 9.92 -4.71 10.94
N VAL A 257 10.91 -5.22 10.21
CA VAL A 257 11.43 -4.65 8.97
C VAL A 257 10.82 -5.43 7.82
N LYS A 258 10.48 -4.76 6.72
CA LYS A 258 9.96 -5.40 5.51
C LYS A 258 10.69 -4.85 4.31
N THR A 259 10.88 -5.70 3.31
CA THR A 259 11.26 -5.24 1.98
C THR A 259 10.27 -5.74 0.95
N TYR A 260 10.04 -4.94 -0.08
CA TYR A 260 8.99 -5.17 -1.07
C TYR A 260 9.59 -5.56 -2.40
N PHE A 261 9.10 -6.66 -2.96
CA PHE A 261 9.44 -7.15 -4.29
C PHE A 261 8.41 -6.67 -5.31
N HIS A 262 8.85 -6.47 -6.53
CA HIS A 262 8.03 -6.24 -7.71
C HIS A 262 8.42 -7.20 -8.83
N THR A 263 7.41 -7.72 -9.53
CA THR A 263 7.55 -8.45 -10.78
C THR A 263 6.60 -7.90 -11.81
N SER A 264 7.00 -7.83 -13.08
CA SER A 264 6.11 -7.40 -14.17
C SER A 264 5.06 -8.45 -14.56
N SER A 265 5.31 -9.72 -14.25
CA SER A 265 4.38 -10.83 -14.53
C SER A 265 3.20 -10.83 -13.56
N ASN A 266 2.03 -11.22 -14.04
CA ASN A 266 0.83 -11.51 -13.23
C ASN A 266 0.41 -12.98 -13.24
N SER A 267 1.32 -13.90 -13.58
CA SER A 267 1.07 -15.34 -13.57
C SER A 267 1.13 -15.93 -12.16
N PHE A 268 0.40 -17.02 -11.93
CA PHE A 268 0.47 -17.73 -10.65
C PHE A 268 1.83 -18.43 -10.46
N ALA A 269 2.47 -18.88 -11.54
CA ALA A 269 3.79 -19.52 -11.50
C ALA A 269 4.84 -18.58 -10.88
N VAL A 270 4.83 -17.29 -11.25
CA VAL A 270 5.69 -16.26 -10.65
C VAL A 270 5.30 -16.00 -9.20
N ALA A 271 3.99 -15.89 -8.90
CA ALA A 271 3.54 -15.71 -7.52
C ALA A 271 3.97 -16.86 -6.60
N ARG A 272 3.88 -18.11 -7.06
CA ARG A 272 4.36 -19.29 -6.34
C ARG A 272 5.87 -19.23 -6.12
N ASP A 273 6.64 -18.88 -7.14
CA ASP A 273 8.09 -18.77 -7.05
C ASP A 273 8.50 -17.72 -6.00
N VAL A 274 8.00 -16.49 -6.10
CA VAL A 274 8.33 -15.40 -5.17
C VAL A 274 7.84 -15.70 -3.75
N MET A 275 6.60 -16.20 -3.59
CA MET A 275 6.03 -16.50 -2.26
C MET A 275 6.73 -17.66 -1.53
N THR A 276 7.54 -18.45 -2.25
CA THR A 276 8.40 -19.50 -1.68
C THR A 276 9.89 -19.15 -1.73
N LEU A 277 10.24 -17.95 -2.20
CA LEU A 277 11.62 -17.52 -2.48
C LEU A 277 12.39 -18.57 -3.32
N GLY A 278 11.75 -19.02 -4.39
CA GLY A 278 12.29 -20.04 -5.29
C GLY A 278 12.45 -21.42 -4.63
N GLY A 279 11.50 -21.79 -3.76
CA GLY A 279 11.55 -23.06 -3.02
C GLY A 279 12.48 -23.07 -1.80
N ARG A 280 12.96 -21.91 -1.32
CA ARG A 280 13.72 -21.80 -0.06
C ARG A 280 12.83 -21.84 1.18
N LEU A 281 11.58 -21.40 1.03
CA LEU A 281 10.55 -21.50 2.06
C LEU A 281 9.61 -22.66 1.73
N THR A 282 9.77 -23.77 2.46
CA THR A 282 9.05 -25.04 2.22
C THR A 282 8.31 -25.55 3.44
N ASP A 283 8.24 -24.75 4.51
CA ASP A 283 7.48 -25.14 5.70
C ASP A 283 5.98 -25.26 5.40
N GLU A 284 5.29 -26.08 6.18
CA GLU A 284 3.86 -26.36 6.03
C GLU A 284 3.00 -25.09 5.93
N THR A 285 3.33 -24.04 6.70
CA THR A 285 2.58 -22.78 6.70
C THR A 285 2.75 -22.04 5.37
N THR A 286 3.96 -22.03 4.83
CA THR A 286 4.26 -21.41 3.53
C THR A 286 3.58 -22.16 2.40
N LEU A 287 3.69 -23.49 2.38
CA LEU A 287 3.02 -24.30 1.35
C LEU A 287 1.50 -24.13 1.41
N LYS A 288 0.92 -24.10 2.62
CA LYS A 288 -0.52 -23.86 2.80
C LYS A 288 -0.93 -22.46 2.33
N ARG A 289 -0.11 -21.43 2.59
CA ARG A 289 -0.34 -20.06 2.10
C ARG A 289 -0.44 -20.04 0.57
N VAL A 290 0.50 -20.69 -0.12
CA VAL A 290 0.52 -20.75 -1.59
C VAL A 290 -0.67 -21.53 -2.14
N GLU A 291 -1.04 -22.65 -1.51
CA GLU A 291 -2.22 -23.44 -1.88
C GLU A 291 -3.50 -22.60 -1.79
N ILE A 292 -3.70 -21.88 -0.68
CA ILE A 292 -4.86 -21.00 -0.51
C ILE A 292 -4.82 -19.90 -1.56
N LEU A 293 -3.69 -19.22 -1.75
CA LEU A 293 -3.54 -18.16 -2.76
C LEU A 293 -3.92 -18.66 -4.16
N ARG A 294 -3.47 -19.87 -4.54
CA ARG A 294 -3.84 -20.48 -5.83
C ARG A 294 -5.35 -20.62 -5.98
N SER A 295 -6.02 -21.01 -4.91
CA SER A 295 -7.48 -21.18 -4.92
C SER A 295 -8.23 -19.85 -5.09
N LEU A 296 -7.62 -18.72 -4.70
CA LEU A 296 -8.19 -17.38 -4.84
C LEU A 296 -7.85 -16.74 -6.19
N TRP A 297 -6.82 -17.23 -6.88
CA TRP A 297 -6.23 -16.62 -8.08
C TRP A 297 -7.25 -16.22 -9.15
N PRO A 298 -8.23 -17.07 -9.54
CA PRO A 298 -9.18 -16.72 -10.58
C PRO A 298 -10.07 -15.53 -10.20
N LEU A 299 -10.40 -15.38 -8.92
CA LEU A 299 -11.19 -14.26 -8.40
C LEU A 299 -10.36 -12.98 -8.32
N LEU A 300 -9.09 -13.09 -7.92
CA LEU A 300 -8.17 -11.95 -7.83
C LEU A 300 -7.90 -11.32 -9.20
N ARG A 301 -7.91 -12.13 -10.27
CA ARG A 301 -7.75 -11.68 -11.67
C ARG A 301 -9.06 -11.57 -12.46
N ASN A 302 -10.21 -11.65 -11.79
CA ASN A 302 -11.54 -11.56 -12.41
C ASN A 302 -11.66 -12.41 -13.68
N GLU A 303 -11.17 -13.65 -13.63
CA GLU A 303 -11.12 -14.53 -14.79
C GLU A 303 -12.53 -14.95 -15.22
N LYS A 304 -12.81 -14.83 -16.52
CA LYS A 304 -14.08 -15.26 -17.09
C LYS A 304 -13.94 -16.68 -17.67
N PRO A 305 -15.02 -17.48 -17.71
CA PRO A 305 -14.99 -18.80 -18.33
C PRO A 305 -14.46 -18.73 -19.77
N GLY A 306 -13.49 -19.58 -20.10
CA GLY A 306 -12.86 -19.62 -21.43
C GLY A 306 -11.72 -18.61 -21.66
N GLU A 307 -11.37 -17.77 -20.68
CA GLU A 307 -10.14 -16.98 -20.74
C GLU A 307 -8.92 -17.83 -20.35
N GLY A 308 -7.86 -17.75 -21.16
CA GLY A 308 -6.59 -18.43 -20.88
C GLY A 308 -6.59 -19.92 -21.21
N PRO A 309 -5.53 -20.65 -20.81
CA PRO A 309 -5.42 -22.10 -21.00
C PRO A 309 -6.49 -22.88 -20.22
N ASP A 310 -6.71 -24.13 -20.63
CA ASP A 310 -7.58 -25.06 -19.88
C ASP A 310 -7.03 -25.24 -18.45
N PRO A 311 -7.84 -24.99 -17.40
CA PRO A 311 -7.44 -25.24 -16.01
C PRO A 311 -7.01 -26.69 -15.71
N SER A 312 -7.35 -27.66 -16.58
CA SER A 312 -6.88 -29.04 -16.50
C SER A 312 -5.38 -29.18 -16.81
N ASP A 313 -4.83 -28.32 -17.68
CA ASP A 313 -3.38 -28.16 -17.86
C ASP A 313 -2.86 -27.15 -16.83
N ARG A 314 -2.51 -27.70 -15.66
CA ARG A 314 -2.13 -26.89 -14.50
C ARG A 314 -0.91 -26.01 -14.76
N ASP A 315 0.06 -26.49 -15.53
CA ASP A 315 1.31 -25.77 -15.77
C ASP A 315 1.12 -24.65 -16.78
N ALA A 316 0.39 -24.91 -17.87
CA ALA A 316 0.01 -23.85 -18.81
C ALA A 316 -0.85 -22.78 -18.13
N TYR A 317 -1.83 -23.20 -17.33
CA TYR A 317 -2.70 -22.28 -16.60
C TYR A 317 -1.93 -21.45 -15.55
N ASP A 318 -1.02 -22.06 -14.79
CA ASP A 318 -0.22 -21.33 -13.80
C ASP A 318 0.76 -20.36 -14.46
N ALA A 319 1.29 -20.68 -15.65
CA ALA A 319 2.18 -19.83 -16.42
C ALA A 319 1.47 -18.69 -17.16
N TRP A 320 0.14 -18.74 -17.29
CA TRP A 320 -0.62 -17.77 -18.09
C TRP A 320 -0.68 -16.38 -17.45
N GLU A 321 -0.31 -15.38 -18.24
CA GLU A 321 -0.46 -13.96 -17.91
C GLU A 321 -1.73 -13.40 -18.53
N LYS A 322 -2.58 -12.79 -17.70
CA LYS A 322 -3.78 -12.11 -18.16
C LYS A 322 -3.39 -10.71 -18.66
N PRO A 323 -3.87 -10.28 -19.83
CA PRO A 323 -3.64 -8.91 -20.29
C PRO A 323 -4.12 -7.88 -19.27
N GLU A 324 -3.30 -6.87 -19.02
CA GLU A 324 -3.62 -5.78 -18.11
C GLU A 324 -4.44 -4.69 -18.79
N ARG A 325 -5.37 -4.09 -18.06
CA ARG A 325 -6.27 -3.05 -18.58
C ARG A 325 -5.55 -1.72 -18.81
N ILE A 326 -4.69 -1.31 -17.88
CA ILE A 326 -3.96 -0.04 -17.92
C ILE A 326 -2.49 -0.34 -18.19
N THR A 327 -1.99 0.11 -19.33
CA THR A 327 -0.57 -0.01 -19.69
C THR A 327 0.24 1.18 -19.18
N GLY A 328 1.54 0.97 -18.94
CA GLY A 328 2.49 2.03 -18.57
C GLY A 328 2.54 2.40 -17.09
N THR A 329 1.65 1.89 -16.24
CA THR A 329 1.65 2.18 -14.79
C THR A 329 2.73 1.38 -14.03
N PRO A 330 3.36 1.95 -12.97
CA PRO A 330 4.30 1.22 -12.12
C PRO A 330 3.59 0.22 -11.19
N LEU A 331 2.26 0.24 -11.14
CA LEU A 331 1.44 -0.61 -10.29
C LEU A 331 0.98 -1.89 -11.01
N SER A 332 1.46 -2.10 -12.25
CA SER A 332 1.31 -3.34 -13.02
C SER A 332 2.12 -4.51 -12.43
N GLY A 333 1.74 -5.72 -12.83
CA GLY A 333 2.36 -6.96 -12.39
C GLY A 333 1.92 -7.36 -10.99
N LEU A 334 2.86 -7.79 -10.16
CA LEU A 334 2.60 -8.22 -8.79
C LEU A 334 3.60 -7.58 -7.83
N GLN A 335 3.11 -7.26 -6.64
CA GLN A 335 3.96 -6.84 -5.53
C GLN A 335 3.94 -7.88 -4.43
N TYR A 336 5.04 -7.97 -3.70
CA TYR A 336 5.17 -8.87 -2.56
C TYR A 336 5.91 -8.15 -1.45
N ASN A 337 5.77 -8.64 -0.23
CA ASN A 337 6.73 -8.30 0.80
C ASN A 337 7.23 -9.55 1.51
N VAL A 338 8.40 -9.38 2.12
CA VAL A 338 8.91 -10.28 3.14
C VAL A 338 8.99 -9.53 4.47
N GLU A 339 8.48 -10.12 5.54
CA GLU A 339 8.60 -9.59 6.89
C GLU A 339 9.81 -10.24 7.60
N LEU A 340 10.70 -9.40 8.12
CA LEU A 340 11.87 -9.75 8.92
C LEU A 340 11.62 -9.27 10.35
N ASN A 341 11.75 -10.17 11.33
CA ASN A 341 11.58 -9.85 12.74
C ASN A 341 12.87 -10.14 13.51
N PRO A 342 13.52 -9.14 14.14
CA PRO A 342 14.79 -9.34 14.86
C PRO A 342 14.64 -10.18 16.13
N SER A 343 13.42 -10.40 16.61
CA SER A 343 13.09 -11.18 17.82
C SER A 343 12.50 -12.56 17.52
N LYS A 344 12.16 -12.85 16.26
CA LYS A 344 11.53 -14.11 15.86
C LYS A 344 12.14 -14.65 14.56
N PRO A 345 12.72 -15.86 14.57
CA PRO A 345 13.25 -16.47 13.36
C PRO A 345 12.14 -16.80 12.36
N GLY A 346 12.48 -16.74 11.07
CA GLY A 346 11.60 -17.05 9.95
C GLY A 346 11.18 -15.83 9.14
N LEU A 347 10.71 -16.09 7.93
CA LEU A 347 10.25 -15.09 6.98
C LEU A 347 8.75 -15.27 6.73
N GLU A 348 8.01 -14.16 6.68
CA GLU A 348 6.59 -14.17 6.30
C GLU A 348 6.40 -13.43 4.98
N MET A 349 5.83 -14.12 4.00
CA MET A 349 5.56 -13.56 2.68
C MET A 349 4.12 -13.08 2.57
N LYS A 350 3.91 -12.03 1.78
CA LYS A 350 2.58 -11.54 1.38
C LYS A 350 2.57 -11.17 -0.09
N CYS A 351 1.51 -11.52 -0.79
CA CYS A 351 1.27 -11.14 -2.18
C CYS A 351 0.29 -9.98 -2.23
N TYR A 352 0.47 -9.06 -3.19
CA TYR A 352 -0.38 -7.91 -3.47
C TYR A 352 -0.75 -7.98 -4.96
N VAL A 353 -2.02 -8.17 -5.25
CA VAL A 353 -2.55 -8.27 -6.62
C VAL A 353 -3.26 -6.96 -6.99
N PRO A 354 -2.92 -6.30 -8.11
CA PRO A 354 -3.52 -5.04 -8.50
C PRO A 354 -4.94 -5.25 -9.05
N LEU A 355 -5.98 -5.10 -8.22
CA LEU A 355 -7.35 -5.42 -8.63
C LEU A 355 -7.84 -4.53 -9.77
N PHE A 356 -7.45 -3.26 -9.79
CA PHE A 356 -7.82 -2.30 -10.84
C PHE A 356 -7.38 -2.72 -12.25
N GLN A 357 -6.36 -3.58 -12.38
CA GLN A 357 -5.90 -4.10 -13.67
C GLN A 357 -6.82 -5.16 -14.24
N HIS A 358 -7.60 -5.82 -13.39
CA HIS A 358 -8.40 -6.98 -13.77
C HIS A 358 -9.91 -6.75 -13.60
N ASN A 359 -10.30 -5.73 -12.84
CA ASN A 359 -11.69 -5.36 -12.59
C ASN A 359 -11.92 -3.96 -13.17
N ALA A 360 -12.80 -3.86 -14.16
CA ALA A 360 -13.06 -2.60 -14.85
C ALA A 360 -13.96 -1.68 -14.03
N THR A 361 -14.75 -2.23 -13.10
CA THR A 361 -15.66 -1.46 -12.25
C THR A 361 -15.48 -1.78 -10.77
N ALA A 362 -15.92 -0.86 -9.91
CA ALA A 362 -15.99 -1.08 -8.47
C ALA A 362 -16.88 -2.29 -8.14
N GLN A 363 -18.02 -2.43 -8.83
CA GLN A 363 -18.98 -3.51 -8.61
C GLN A 363 -18.39 -4.89 -8.91
N GLU A 364 -17.59 -5.03 -9.97
CA GLU A 364 -16.86 -6.27 -10.25
C GLU A 364 -15.87 -6.58 -9.12
N SER A 365 -15.14 -5.57 -8.66
CA SER A 365 -14.16 -5.70 -7.58
C SER A 365 -14.82 -6.10 -6.26
N GLU A 366 -15.91 -5.43 -5.89
CA GLU A 366 -16.73 -5.69 -4.70
C GLU A 366 -17.25 -7.13 -4.71
N ALA A 367 -17.86 -7.56 -5.82
CA ALA A 367 -18.37 -8.92 -5.97
C ALA A 367 -17.26 -9.97 -5.86
N ASN A 368 -16.09 -9.73 -6.45
CA ASN A 368 -14.95 -10.64 -6.39
C ASN A 368 -14.33 -10.70 -4.99
N VAL A 369 -14.17 -9.55 -4.32
CA VAL A 369 -13.70 -9.49 -2.93
C VAL A 369 -14.64 -10.25 -2.00
N GLU A 370 -15.96 -10.09 -2.13
CA GLU A 370 -16.91 -10.85 -1.33
C GLU A 370 -16.85 -12.36 -1.59
N LYS A 371 -16.74 -12.78 -2.86
CA LYS A 371 -16.54 -14.20 -3.20
C LYS A 371 -15.26 -14.75 -2.57
N ILE A 372 -14.17 -13.99 -2.58
CA ILE A 372 -12.91 -14.35 -1.92
C ILE A 372 -13.14 -14.51 -0.42
N LEU A 373 -13.79 -13.54 0.22
CA LEU A 373 -14.07 -13.58 1.66
C LEU A 373 -14.97 -14.77 2.03
N ARG A 374 -15.99 -15.10 1.24
CA ARG A 374 -16.80 -16.31 1.43
C ARG A 374 -15.96 -17.58 1.31
N LYS A 375 -15.08 -17.66 0.31
CA LYS A 375 -14.15 -18.79 0.14
C LYS A 375 -13.18 -18.94 1.32
N LEU A 376 -12.81 -17.82 1.95
CA LEU A 376 -12.02 -17.76 3.18
C LEU A 376 -12.85 -17.91 4.46
N GLN A 377 -14.17 -18.15 4.36
CA GLN A 377 -15.10 -18.27 5.48
C GLN A 377 -15.11 -17.02 6.40
N HIS A 378 -14.85 -15.85 5.82
CA HIS A 378 -14.81 -14.59 6.54
C HIS A 378 -16.17 -13.89 6.48
N GLN A 379 -16.69 -13.45 7.63
CA GLN A 379 -18.03 -12.86 7.78
C GLN A 379 -18.31 -11.65 6.86
N TRP A 380 -17.28 -10.91 6.45
CA TRP A 380 -17.43 -9.78 5.51
C TRP A 380 -17.77 -10.19 4.07
N GLY A 381 -17.67 -11.48 3.75
CA GLY A 381 -18.15 -12.01 2.47
C GLY A 381 -19.66 -12.25 2.43
N SER A 382 -20.36 -12.12 3.55
CA SER A 382 -21.79 -12.38 3.66
C SER A 382 -22.61 -11.07 3.66
N ASP A 383 -23.86 -11.17 3.21
CA ASP A 383 -24.90 -10.14 3.33
C ASP A 383 -24.53 -8.76 2.75
N GLY A 384 -23.63 -8.72 1.77
CA GLY A 384 -23.19 -7.47 1.14
C GLY A 384 -22.32 -6.58 2.04
N LYS A 385 -21.85 -7.07 3.20
CA LYS A 385 -21.23 -6.23 4.24
C LYS A 385 -20.00 -5.46 3.72
N TYR A 386 -19.13 -6.12 2.97
CA TYR A 386 -17.97 -5.45 2.37
C TYR A 386 -18.43 -4.36 1.40
N THR A 387 -19.35 -4.70 0.50
CA THR A 387 -19.89 -3.78 -0.49
C THR A 387 -20.49 -2.55 0.19
N GLU A 388 -21.40 -2.73 1.15
CA GLU A 388 -22.06 -1.61 1.84
C GLU A 388 -21.07 -0.71 2.60
N ALA A 389 -20.00 -1.27 3.18
CA ALA A 389 -18.94 -0.46 3.79
C ALA A 389 -18.22 0.43 2.77
N VAL A 390 -17.91 -0.11 1.57
CA VAL A 390 -17.31 0.67 0.48
C VAL A 390 -18.30 1.70 -0.07
N LYS A 391 -19.59 1.36 -0.20
CA LYS A 391 -20.66 2.31 -0.58
C LYS A 391 -20.77 3.47 0.39
N ALA A 392 -20.75 3.20 1.70
CA ALA A 392 -20.84 4.25 2.70
C ALA A 392 -19.63 5.20 2.66
N ALA A 393 -18.42 4.68 2.40
CA ALA A 393 -17.19 5.48 2.37
C ALA A 393 -17.01 6.32 1.09
N TYR A 394 -17.52 5.86 -0.05
CA TYR A 394 -17.19 6.47 -1.36
C TYR A 394 -18.40 6.87 -2.20
N ALA A 395 -19.63 6.52 -1.80
CA ALA A 395 -20.87 6.85 -2.52
C ALA A 395 -20.76 6.55 -4.04
N SER A 396 -21.00 7.52 -4.93
CA SER A 396 -20.87 7.36 -6.38
C SER A 396 -19.41 7.29 -6.87
N ASN A 397 -18.45 7.72 -6.06
CA ASN A 397 -17.03 7.81 -6.42
C ASN A 397 -16.25 6.50 -6.20
N ARG A 398 -16.97 5.38 -6.11
CA ARG A 398 -16.36 4.06 -5.95
C ARG A 398 -15.57 3.68 -7.20
N ILE A 399 -14.33 3.26 -6.97
CA ILE A 399 -13.45 2.70 -7.99
C ILE A 399 -12.89 1.35 -7.50
N SER A 400 -12.19 0.63 -8.38
CA SER A 400 -11.56 -0.63 -8.00
C SER A 400 -10.51 -0.41 -6.90
N PRO A 401 -10.35 -1.33 -5.93
CA PRO A 401 -9.21 -1.29 -5.04
C PRO A 401 -7.89 -1.28 -5.82
N THR A 402 -6.90 -0.48 -5.40
CA THR A 402 -5.57 -0.51 -6.01
C THR A 402 -4.98 -1.90 -5.88
N PHE A 403 -4.99 -2.45 -4.67
CA PHE A 403 -4.50 -3.80 -4.40
C PHE A 403 -5.48 -4.58 -3.54
N VAL A 404 -5.41 -5.89 -3.67
CA VAL A 404 -5.73 -6.81 -2.58
C VAL A 404 -4.48 -7.55 -2.18
N SER A 405 -4.13 -7.51 -0.89
CA SER A 405 -3.04 -8.30 -0.36
C SER A 405 -3.54 -9.55 0.32
N PHE A 406 -2.82 -10.67 0.19
CA PHE A 406 -3.13 -11.94 0.85
C PHE A 406 -1.90 -12.54 1.51
N SER A 407 -2.10 -13.09 2.71
CA SER A 407 -1.17 -14.02 3.34
C SER A 407 -1.91 -14.95 4.32
N TYR A 408 -1.16 -15.86 4.91
CA TYR A 408 -1.63 -16.87 5.84
C TYR A 408 -0.55 -17.15 6.89
N SER A 409 -0.99 -17.30 8.14
CA SER A 409 -0.17 -17.81 9.24
C SER A 409 -1.00 -18.74 10.11
N LYS A 410 -0.35 -19.70 10.80
CA LYS A 410 -1.05 -20.57 11.76
C LYS A 410 -1.78 -19.79 12.86
N SER A 411 -1.21 -18.66 13.31
CA SER A 411 -1.76 -17.86 14.40
C SER A 411 -2.92 -16.94 13.99
N LYS A 412 -2.95 -16.44 12.75
CA LYS A 412 -3.95 -15.46 12.30
C LYS A 412 -4.97 -16.04 11.31
N GLY A 413 -4.75 -17.27 10.86
CA GLY A 413 -5.46 -17.85 9.73
C GLY A 413 -5.16 -17.10 8.43
N PRO A 414 -6.05 -17.22 7.42
CA PRO A 414 -5.96 -16.40 6.21
C PRO A 414 -6.24 -14.95 6.58
N TYR A 415 -5.47 -14.04 6.03
CA TYR A 415 -5.74 -12.62 6.22
C TYR A 415 -5.50 -11.85 4.94
N MET A 416 -6.42 -10.95 4.66
CA MET A 416 -6.49 -10.18 3.45
C MET A 416 -6.57 -8.69 3.77
N SER A 417 -6.12 -7.85 2.85
CA SER A 417 -6.44 -6.43 2.93
C SER A 417 -6.87 -5.90 1.58
N SER A 418 -7.93 -5.09 1.58
CA SER A 418 -8.37 -4.33 0.41
C SER A 418 -7.93 -2.88 0.56
N TYR A 419 -7.24 -2.34 -0.45
CA TYR A 419 -6.68 -0.99 -0.46
C TYR A 419 -7.53 -0.10 -1.36
N LEU A 420 -8.24 0.84 -0.75
CA LEU A 420 -9.35 1.59 -1.33
C LEU A 420 -8.88 3.03 -1.58
N PRO A 421 -8.46 3.38 -2.80
CA PRO A 421 -8.01 4.74 -3.09
C PRO A 421 -9.17 5.73 -3.10
N GLY A 422 -8.98 6.89 -2.48
CA GLY A 422 -9.90 8.01 -2.66
C GLY A 422 -9.73 8.68 -4.02
N VAL A 423 -10.77 9.30 -4.54
CA VAL A 423 -10.73 10.03 -5.83
C VAL A 423 -10.85 11.53 -5.55
N LEU A 424 -9.91 12.34 -6.08
CA LEU A 424 -9.98 13.81 -5.95
C LEU A 424 -10.93 14.46 -6.96
N GLU A 425 -11.03 13.91 -8.17
CA GLU A 425 -11.90 14.38 -9.24
C GLU A 425 -12.58 13.19 -9.93
N GLU A 426 -13.90 13.24 -10.13
CA GLU A 426 -14.62 12.21 -10.88
C GLU A 426 -13.99 11.99 -12.26
N GLY A 427 -13.71 10.73 -12.62
CA GLY A 427 -13.11 10.36 -13.92
C GLY A 427 -11.58 10.45 -14.00
N ALA A 428 -10.87 10.70 -12.89
CA ALA A 428 -9.40 10.80 -12.84
C ALA A 428 -8.63 9.46 -12.94
N GLU A 429 -9.22 8.40 -13.52
CA GLU A 429 -8.46 7.16 -13.77
C GLU A 429 -7.22 7.46 -14.61
N LEU A 430 -6.06 6.92 -14.21
CA LEU A 430 -4.84 7.06 -14.97
C LEU A 430 -5.03 6.52 -16.40
N LYS A 431 -4.89 7.41 -17.39
CA LYS A 431 -4.77 7.03 -18.80
C LYS A 431 -3.35 6.53 -19.06
N SER A 432 -3.21 5.55 -19.97
CA SER A 432 -1.96 4.84 -20.32
C SER A 432 -0.76 5.72 -20.69
N THR A 433 -0.97 7.01 -20.93
CA THR A 433 0.05 7.97 -21.36
C THR A 433 0.80 8.66 -20.22
N ASN A 434 0.37 8.49 -18.96
CA ASN A 434 0.87 9.31 -17.84
C ASN A 434 2.12 8.75 -17.15
N TRP A 435 2.59 7.57 -17.55
CA TRP A 435 3.79 6.98 -17.01
C TRP A 435 4.43 6.09 -18.07
N LYS A 436 5.68 6.37 -18.41
CA LYS A 436 6.55 5.42 -19.08
C LYS A 436 7.81 5.35 -18.23
N TYR A 437 8.15 4.15 -17.77
CA TYR A 437 9.56 3.86 -17.54
C TYR A 437 10.20 3.83 -18.93
N THR A 438 10.74 4.97 -19.35
CA THR A 438 11.77 4.98 -20.40
C THR A 438 13.11 4.90 -19.73
#